data_AF-A0A2D5R455-F1
#
_entry.id   AF-A0A2D5R455-F1
#
_cell.length_a   1.000
_cell.length_b   1.000
_cell.length_c   1.000
_cell.angle_alpha   90.00
_cell.angle_beta   90.00
_cell.angle_gamma   90.00
#
_symmetry.space_group_name_H-M   'P 1'
#
loop_
_entity.id
_entity.type
_entity.pdbx_description
1 polymer ?
#
loop_
_entity_poly.entity_id
_entity_poly.type
_entity_poly.pdbx_seq_one_letter_code
_entity_poly.pdbx_strand_id
1 'polypeptide(L)'
;MKGRVRDYQQEYRTQKARGEHSDRMERQRARRKMDSTSADLNGNGKADKREGKDISHKVALSKGGSNADGVTVESRSANRSRNYQSKRKKSNVSRKA
;
A
#
# COMPACT_ATOMS: atom_id res chain seq x y z
N MET A 1 -10.73 -21.73 -21.62
CA MET A 1 -9.31 -21.45 -21.26
C MET A 1 -8.85 -22.51 -20.26
N LYS A 2 -7.90 -23.39 -20.60
CA LYS A 2 -7.22 -24.23 -19.61
C LYS A 2 -6.54 -23.28 -18.62
N GLY A 3 -7.09 -23.15 -17.41
CA GLY A 3 -6.58 -22.23 -16.40
C GLY A 3 -5.14 -22.57 -16.10
N ARG A 4 -4.22 -21.62 -16.28
CA ARG A 4 -2.85 -21.77 -15.78
C ARG A 4 -2.95 -22.09 -14.29
N VAL A 5 -2.51 -23.29 -13.90
CA VAL A 5 -2.39 -23.65 -12.48
C VAL A 5 -1.32 -22.74 -11.90
N ARG A 6 -1.69 -22.01 -10.85
CA ARG A 6 -0.79 -21.08 -10.17
C ARG A 6 0.27 -21.90 -9.43
N ASP A 7 1.54 -21.69 -9.76
CA ASP A 7 2.65 -22.35 -9.06
C ASP A 7 2.94 -21.62 -7.74
N TYR A 8 2.28 -22.08 -6.67
CA TYR A 8 2.42 -21.52 -5.34
C TYR A 8 3.86 -21.58 -4.79
N GLN A 9 4.64 -22.61 -5.17
CA GLN A 9 6.01 -22.74 -4.69
C GLN A 9 6.88 -21.64 -5.30
N GLN A 10 6.74 -21.39 -6.60
CA GLN A 10 7.47 -20.31 -7.27
C GLN A 10 7.06 -18.92 -6.76
N GLU A 11 5.77 -18.68 -6.51
CA GLU A 11 5.29 -17.42 -5.94
C GLU A 11 5.89 -17.15 -4.56
N TYR A 12 5.93 -18.17 -3.71
CA TYR A 12 6.52 -18.05 -2.38
C TYR A 12 8.04 -17.78 -2.44
N ARG A 13 8.77 -18.46 -3.33
CA ARG A 13 10.20 -18.20 -3.57
C ARG A 13 10.42 -16.75 -4.02
N THR A 14 9.59 -16.27 -4.94
CA THR A 14 9.67 -14.89 -5.46
C THR A 14 9.36 -13.87 -4.36
N GLN A 15 8.35 -14.12 -3.53
CA GLN A 15 8.02 -13.25 -2.39
C GLN A 15 9.19 -13.16 -1.39
N LYS A 16 9.79 -14.30 -1.04
CA LYS A 16 10.97 -14.36 -0.17
C LYS A 16 12.15 -13.61 -0.75
N ALA A 17 12.45 -13.83 -2.03
CA ALA A 17 13.56 -13.18 -2.72
C ALA A 17 13.42 -11.64 -2.74
N ARG A 18 12.18 -11.13 -2.81
CA ARG A 18 11.91 -9.68 -2.76
C ARG A 18 11.88 -9.08 -1.35
N GLY A 19 11.87 -9.90 -0.30
CA GLY A 19 11.82 -9.41 1.09
C GLY A 19 10.49 -8.74 1.49
N GLU A 20 9.39 -8.94 0.75
CA GLU A 20 8.12 -8.20 0.96
C GLU A 20 7.44 -8.48 2.32
N HIS A 21 7.82 -9.55 3.01
CA HIS A 21 7.12 -10.01 4.21
C HIS A 21 7.18 -9.00 5.37
N SER A 22 8.35 -8.41 5.63
CA SER A 22 8.53 -7.41 6.68
C SER A 22 7.64 -6.19 6.45
N ASP A 23 7.66 -5.66 5.23
CA ASP A 23 6.87 -4.49 4.84
C ASP A 23 5.37 -4.76 4.93
N ARG A 24 4.94 -5.96 4.52
CA ARG A 24 3.53 -6.38 4.69
C ARG A 24 3.13 -6.41 6.16
N MET A 25 3.98 -6.96 7.02
CA MET A 25 3.72 -6.99 8.46
C MET A 25 3.68 -5.58 9.05
N GLU A 26 4.56 -4.68 8.60
CA GLU A 26 4.59 -3.30 9.06
C GLU A 26 3.30 -2.55 8.70
N ARG A 27 2.80 -2.71 7.47
CA ARG A 27 1.50 -2.15 7.07
C ARG A 27 0.35 -2.72 7.91
N GLN A 28 0.39 -4.02 8.21
CA GLN A 28 -0.64 -4.66 9.02
C GLN A 28 -0.62 -4.18 10.47
N ARG A 29 0.56 -3.95 11.05
CA ARG A 29 0.71 -3.34 12.39
C ARG A 29 0.08 -1.95 12.44
N ALA A 30 0.34 -1.11 11.44
CA ALA A 30 -0.26 0.22 11.36
C ALA A 30 -1.79 0.16 11.29
N ARG A 31 -2.35 -0.75 10.48
CA ARG A 31 -3.79 -0.96 10.37
C ARG A 31 -4.41 -1.39 11.68
N ARG A 32 -3.87 -2.45 12.30
CA ARG A 32 -4.37 -2.96 13.59
C ARG A 32 -4.27 -1.92 14.70
N LYS A 33 -3.17 -1.18 14.77
CA LYS A 33 -3.02 -0.08 15.74
C LYS A 33 -4.12 0.97 15.52
N MET A 34 -4.35 1.39 14.28
CA MET A 34 -5.37 2.39 14.00
C MET A 34 -6.80 1.92 14.22
N ASP A 35 -7.09 0.65 13.93
CA ASP A 35 -8.40 0.05 14.18
C ASP A 35 -8.65 -0.16 15.68
N SER A 36 -7.63 -0.53 16.46
CA SER A 36 -7.77 -0.74 17.90
C SER A 36 -7.85 0.54 18.72
N THR A 37 -7.19 1.63 18.29
CA THR A 37 -7.14 2.89 19.05
C THR A 37 -8.22 3.89 18.64
N SER A 38 -9.23 3.51 17.88
CA SER A 38 -10.21 4.47 17.35
C SER A 38 -11.61 3.92 17.35
N ALA A 39 -12.57 4.85 17.32
CA ALA A 39 -13.97 4.50 17.34
C ALA A 39 -14.33 3.66 16.10
N ASP A 40 -15.10 2.62 16.38
CA ASP A 40 -15.78 1.74 15.43
C ASP A 40 -17.25 1.76 15.87
N LEU A 41 -17.97 2.80 15.48
CA LEU A 41 -19.36 3.02 15.89
C LEU A 41 -20.33 2.13 15.11
N ASN A 42 -19.90 1.60 13.97
CA ASN A 42 -20.73 0.74 13.12
C ASN A 42 -20.47 -0.77 13.33
N GLY A 43 -19.51 -1.14 14.17
CA GLY A 43 -19.28 -2.49 14.65
C GLY A 43 -18.71 -3.44 13.58
N ASN A 44 -18.01 -2.93 12.57
CA ASN A 44 -17.50 -3.76 11.47
C ASN A 44 -16.04 -4.23 11.67
N GLY A 45 -15.44 -3.94 12.83
CA GLY A 45 -14.07 -4.33 13.18
C GLY A 45 -13.01 -3.45 12.53
N LYS A 46 -13.40 -2.27 12.04
CA LYS A 46 -12.50 -1.29 11.40
C LYS A 46 -12.87 0.10 11.89
N ALA A 47 -11.86 0.90 12.23
CA ALA A 47 -12.12 2.24 12.70
C ALA A 47 -12.82 3.09 11.62
N ASP A 48 -13.85 3.83 12.02
CA ASP A 48 -14.69 4.66 11.13
C ASP A 48 -13.82 5.62 10.31
N LYS A 49 -12.78 6.19 10.94
CA LYS A 49 -11.84 7.09 10.28
C LYS A 49 -11.09 6.44 9.11
N ARG A 50 -10.94 5.11 9.07
CA ARG A 50 -10.26 4.34 8.01
C ARG A 50 -11.22 3.91 6.92
N GLU A 51 -12.52 4.11 7.07
CA GLU A 51 -13.49 3.79 6.03
C GLU A 51 -13.27 4.63 4.78
N GLY A 52 -13.25 3.98 3.61
CA GLY A 52 -12.92 4.64 2.35
C GLY A 52 -11.48 5.18 2.22
N LYS A 53 -10.66 5.11 3.28
CA LYS A 53 -9.32 5.70 3.35
C LYS A 53 -8.22 4.64 3.55
N ASP A 54 -7.00 5.06 3.25
CA ASP A 54 -5.79 4.25 3.41
C ASP A 54 -4.89 4.84 4.49
N ILE A 55 -4.07 3.97 5.09
CA ILE A 55 -2.96 4.41 5.94
C ILE A 55 -1.77 4.73 5.04
N SER A 56 -1.27 5.95 5.17
CA SER A 56 -0.10 6.43 4.47
C SER A 56 1.08 6.56 5.42
N HIS A 57 2.24 6.09 4.99
CA HIS A 57 3.50 6.26 5.71
C HIS A 57 4.12 7.59 5.29
N LYS A 58 4.62 8.37 6.27
CA LYS A 58 5.34 9.63 5.99
C LYS A 58 6.58 9.39 5.13
N VAL A 59 7.33 8.34 5.47
CA VAL A 59 8.46 7.82 4.68
C VAL A 59 8.05 6.46 4.12
N ALA A 60 8.22 6.25 2.81
CA ALA A 60 7.88 4.97 2.20
C ALA A 60 8.72 3.82 2.75
N LEU A 61 8.08 2.66 2.98
CA LEU A 61 8.79 1.43 3.37
C LEU A 61 9.88 1.04 2.37
N SER A 62 9.63 1.24 1.07
CA SER A 62 10.61 1.00 0.01
C SER A 62 11.83 1.94 0.04
N LYS A 63 11.77 3.01 0.85
CA LYS A 63 12.88 3.94 1.10
C LYS A 63 13.45 3.80 2.52
N GLY A 64 13.14 2.71 3.22
CA GLY A 64 13.61 2.45 4.58
C GLY A 64 12.76 3.08 5.69
N GLY A 65 11.57 3.61 5.37
CA GLY A 65 10.65 4.13 6.39
C GLY A 65 9.98 3.03 7.21
N SER A 66 9.37 3.44 8.32
CA SER A 66 8.72 2.57 9.31
C SER A 66 7.44 3.21 9.87
N ASN A 67 6.70 2.48 10.71
CA ASN A 67 5.56 3.07 11.42
C ASN A 67 5.98 4.14 12.45
N ALA A 68 7.24 4.15 12.89
CA ALA A 68 7.76 5.12 13.85
C ALA A 68 7.94 6.51 13.24
N ASP A 69 8.19 6.59 11.93
CA ASP A 69 8.32 7.86 11.20
C ASP A 69 7.00 8.63 11.09
N GLY A 70 5.89 7.97 11.43
CA GLY A 70 4.55 8.53 11.44
C GLY A 70 3.68 7.96 10.33
N VAL A 71 2.40 7.77 10.68
CA VAL A 71 1.36 7.27 9.80
C VAL A 71 0.15 8.19 9.85
N THR A 72 -0.43 8.48 8.68
CA THR A 72 -1.62 9.32 8.52
C THR A 72 -2.73 8.53 7.83
N VAL A 73 -3.98 8.95 8.02
CA VAL A 73 -5.11 8.39 7.27
C VAL A 73 -5.51 9.37 6.19
N GLU A 74 -5.42 8.92 4.94
CA GLU A 74 -5.65 9.76 3.78
C GLU A 74 -6.56 9.09 2.75
N SER A 75 -7.11 9.88 1.83
CA SER A 75 -7.88 9.34 0.73
C SER A 75 -7.02 8.42 -0.14
N ARG A 76 -7.64 7.37 -0.68
CA ARG A 76 -6.97 6.40 -1.56
C ARG A 76 -6.30 7.08 -2.76
N SER A 77 -6.95 8.09 -3.33
CA SER A 77 -6.44 8.84 -4.48
C SER A 77 -5.18 9.63 -4.14
N ALA A 78 -5.16 10.32 -2.99
CA ALA A 78 -3.99 11.08 -2.52
C ALA A 78 -2.81 10.15 -2.17
N ASN A 79 -3.08 9.01 -1.54
CA ASN A 79 -2.02 8.04 -1.23
C ASN A 79 -1.40 7.44 -2.50
N ARG A 80 -2.23 7.11 -3.50
CA ARG A 80 -1.75 6.56 -4.78
C ARG A 80 -1.01 7.60 -5.63
N SER A 81 -1.39 8.87 -5.59
CA SER A 81 -0.70 9.92 -6.35
C SER A 81 0.72 10.18 -5.83
N ARG A 82 0.98 9.92 -4.55
CA ARG A 82 2.30 10.01 -3.90
C ARG A 82 3.22 8.80 -4.14
N ASN A 83 2.96 7.94 -5.13
CA ASN A 83 3.72 6.70 -5.42
C ASN A 83 5.22 6.86 -5.77
N TYR A 84 5.84 8.01 -5.48
CA TYR A 84 7.27 8.31 -5.69
C TYR A 84 7.79 8.05 -7.11
N GLN A 85 6.89 7.85 -8.07
CA GLN A 85 7.23 7.70 -9.47
C GLN A 85 7.34 9.09 -10.08
N SER A 86 8.42 9.31 -10.85
CA SER A 86 8.55 10.51 -11.66
C SER A 86 7.37 10.58 -12.63
N LYS A 87 6.70 11.73 -12.71
CA LYS A 87 5.70 11.96 -13.77
C LYS A 87 6.40 11.77 -15.11
N ARG A 88 5.88 10.86 -15.95
CA ARG A 88 6.39 10.65 -17.30
C ARG A 88 6.40 12.01 -18.01
N LYS A 89 7.57 12.49 -18.44
CA LYS A 89 7.66 13.70 -19.26
C LYS A 89 6.75 13.49 -20.47
N LYS A 90 5.80 14.40 -20.70
CA LYS A 90 5.02 14.41 -21.93
C LYS A 90 6.02 14.69 -23.04
N SER A 91 6.36 13.68 -23.82
CA SER A 91 7.14 13.89 -25.04
C SER A 91 6.25 14.65 -26.00
N ASN A 92 6.68 15.84 -26.45
CA ASN A 92 6.05 16.61 -27.53
C ASN A 92 6.27 15.91 -28.89
N VAL A 93 5.99 14.61 -28.96
CA VAL A 93 5.96 13.90 -30.24
C VAL A 93 4.61 14.25 -30.84
N SER A 94 4.60 15.25 -31.72
CA SER A 94 3.51 15.44 -32.65
C SER A 94 3.34 14.10 -33.38
N ARG A 95 2.20 13.44 -33.16
CA ARG A 95 1.78 12.37 -34.06
C ARG A 95 1.51 13.08 -35.39
N LYS A 96 2.51 13.07 -36.28
CA LYS A 96 2.34 13.45 -37.67
C LYS A 96 1.33 12.45 -38.26
N ALA A 97 0.39 13.01 -39.03
CA ALA A 97 -0.87 12.43 -39.50
C ALA A 97 -0.77 10.96 -39.97
#